data_AF-A0A3N5BEJ8-F1
#
_entry.id   AF-A0A3N5BEJ8-F1
#
_cell.length_a   1.000
_cell.length_b   1.000
_cell.length_c   1.000
_cell.angle_alpha   90.00
_cell.angle_beta   90.00
_cell.angle_gamma   90.00
#
_symmetry.space_group_name_H-M   'P 1'
#
loop_
_entity.id
_entity.type
_entity.pdbx_description
1 polymer ?
#
loop_
_entity_poly.entity_id
_entity_poly.type
_entity_poly.pdbx_seq_one_letter_code
_entity_poly.pdbx_strand_id
1 'polypeptide(L)'
;MNRKKAIFGTLVVLIVVLVMIIIWGFNKMNYVTEQVVTDIRQDFIQLEDRISSQREDQWSEPGLVTTKVEELMNGIGLAWNIGSSLNTFSQSEEEFFYHLNGSLQQFDYRTESEPLGVYSDLSSEDQKNYEELGEILREVGFEKSNLGENATKDTVMRQLEELVEQLNNRTE
;
A
#
# COMPACT_ATOMS: atom_id res chain seq x y z
N MET A 1 51.98 -7.06 31.21
CA MET A 1 51.52 -7.74 29.98
C MET A 1 50.03 -7.51 29.71
N ASN A 2 49.39 -6.38 30.07
CA ASN A 2 47.91 -6.37 30.17
C ASN A 2 47.20 -5.22 29.40
N ARG A 3 47.88 -4.11 29.07
CA ARG A 3 47.22 -2.99 28.37
C ARG A 3 46.86 -3.30 26.92
N LYS A 4 47.76 -3.94 26.15
CA LYS A 4 47.49 -4.32 24.75
C LYS A 4 46.38 -5.38 24.63
N LYS A 5 46.33 -6.35 25.55
CA LYS A 5 45.25 -7.36 25.63
C LYS A 5 43.92 -6.75 26.05
N ALA A 6 43.92 -5.80 26.99
CA ALA A 6 42.71 -5.08 27.39
C ALA A 6 42.15 -4.21 26.25
N ILE A 7 43.00 -3.43 25.58
CA ILE A 7 42.59 -2.61 24.42
C ILE A 7 42.03 -3.49 23.30
N PHE A 8 42.68 -4.63 23.01
CA PHE A 8 42.20 -5.57 22.01
C PHE A 8 40.85 -6.18 22.39
N GLY A 9 40.67 -6.58 23.66
CA GLY A 9 39.39 -7.08 24.16
C GLY A 9 38.27 -6.04 24.09
N THR A 10 38.55 -4.78 24.45
CA THR A 10 37.59 -3.68 24.33
C THR A 10 37.21 -3.42 22.87
N LEU A 11 38.16 -3.50 21.94
CA LEU A 11 37.90 -3.34 20.51
C LEU A 11 36.96 -4.44 19.98
N VAL A 12 37.21 -5.69 20.37
CA VAL A 12 36.36 -6.83 19.96
C VAL A 12 34.94 -6.65 20.49
N VAL A 13 34.77 -6.26 21.77
CA VAL A 13 33.44 -5.99 22.35
C VAL A 13 32.75 -4.85 21.62
N LEU A 14 33.47 -3.77 21.31
CA LEU A 14 32.91 -2.62 20.61
C LEU A 14 32.41 -3.01 19.20
N ILE A 15 33.17 -3.82 18.45
CA ILE A 15 32.76 -4.33 17.13
C ILE A 15 31.49 -5.19 17.26
N VAL A 16 31.44 -6.10 18.23
CA VAL A 16 30.27 -6.95 18.46
C VAL A 16 29.02 -6.12 18.78
N VAL A 17 29.15 -5.09 19.62
CA VAL A 17 28.06 -4.16 19.92
C VAL A 17 27.62 -3.39 18.66
N LEU A 18 28.57 -2.94 17.85
CA LEU A 18 28.28 -2.23 16.60
C LEU A 18 27.52 -3.12 15.61
N VAL A 19 27.92 -4.38 15.46
CA VAL A 19 27.22 -5.38 14.64
C VAL A 19 25.80 -5.63 15.15
N MET A 20 25.60 -5.74 16.47
CA MET A 20 24.24 -5.88 17.05
C MET A 20 23.35 -4.67 16.74
N ILE A 21 23.88 -3.45 16.83
CA ILE A 21 23.13 -2.23 16.52
C ILE A 21 22.73 -2.20 15.04
N ILE A 22 23.64 -2.59 14.14
CA ILE A 22 23.36 -2.65 12.69
C ILE A 22 22.26 -3.68 12.40
N ILE A 23 22.37 -4.90 12.96
CA ILE A 23 21.35 -5.95 12.78
C ILE A 23 20.00 -5.49 13.33
N TRP A 24 19.98 -4.85 14.50
CA TRP A 24 18.74 -4.34 15.09
C TRP A 24 18.10 -3.23 14.24
N GLY A 25 18.91 -2.30 13.71
CA GLY A 25 18.46 -1.26 12.80
C GLY A 25 17.86 -1.84 11.52
N PHE A 26 18.52 -2.84 10.92
CA PHE A 26 18.04 -3.51 9.71
C PHE A 26 16.71 -4.23 9.94
N ASN A 27 16.59 -4.99 11.03
CA ASN A 27 15.34 -5.68 11.38
C ASN A 27 14.18 -4.71 11.65
N LYS A 28 14.46 -3.58 12.32
CA LYS A 28 13.45 -2.55 12.58
C LYS A 28 12.94 -1.91 11.29
N MET A 29 13.83 -1.66 10.33
CA MET A 29 13.44 -1.12 9.02
C MET A 29 12.57 -2.10 8.23
N ASN A 30 12.94 -3.39 8.17
CA ASN A 30 12.13 -4.40 7.51
C ASN A 30 10.71 -4.52 8.10
N TYR A 31 10.59 -4.44 9.43
CA TYR A 31 9.29 -4.45 10.10
C TYR A 31 8.41 -3.26 9.68
N VAL A 32 8.98 -2.05 9.55
CA VAL A 32 8.23 -0.87 9.07
C VAL A 32 7.71 -1.12 7.66
N THR A 33 8.52 -1.71 6.78
CA THR A 33 8.13 -2.05 5.42
C THR A 33 7.01 -3.10 5.35
N GLU A 34 7.08 -4.14 6.19
CA GLU A 34 6.02 -5.16 6.28
C GLU A 34 4.69 -4.56 6.78
N GLN A 35 4.77 -3.68 7.78
CA GLN A 35 3.59 -3.00 8.30
C GLN A 35 2.92 -2.13 7.23
N VAL A 36 3.71 -1.34 6.50
CA VAL A 36 3.20 -0.48 5.42
C VAL A 36 2.48 -1.28 4.33
N VAL A 37 3.06 -2.42 3.91
CA VAL A 37 2.43 -3.28 2.90
C VAL A 37 1.13 -3.91 3.43
N THR A 38 1.08 -4.23 4.73
CA THR A 38 -0.14 -4.73 5.37
C THR A 38 -1.24 -3.67 5.42
N ASP A 39 -0.88 -2.42 5.73
CA ASP A 39 -1.82 -1.30 5.76
C ASP A 39 -2.41 -1.05 4.37
N ILE A 40 -1.58 -1.06 3.32
CA ILE A 40 -2.03 -0.94 1.92
C ILE A 40 -3.01 -2.07 1.57
N ARG A 41 -2.71 -3.32 1.92
CA ARG A 41 -3.64 -4.44 1.72
C ARG A 41 -4.98 -4.18 2.40
N GLN A 42 -4.95 -3.72 3.64
CA GLN A 42 -6.16 -3.45 4.39
C GLN A 42 -7.00 -2.33 3.74
N ASP A 43 -6.35 -1.35 3.14
CA ASP A 43 -7.03 -0.27 2.42
C ASP A 43 -7.68 -0.74 1.13
N PHE A 44 -7.03 -1.63 0.37
CA PHE A 44 -7.65 -2.28 -0.80
C PHE A 44 -8.86 -3.14 -0.41
N ILE A 45 -8.76 -3.90 0.69
CA ILE A 45 -9.90 -4.69 1.16
C ILE A 45 -11.07 -3.81 1.58
N GLN A 46 -10.79 -2.70 2.27
CA GLN A 46 -11.82 -1.73 2.64
C GLN A 46 -12.43 -1.04 1.41
N LEU A 47 -11.65 -0.81 0.35
CA LEU A 47 -12.15 -0.24 -0.88
C LEU A 47 -13.12 -1.21 -1.58
N GLU A 48 -12.76 -2.50 -1.70
CA GLU A 48 -13.66 -3.54 -2.23
C GLU A 48 -14.97 -3.62 -1.44
N ASP A 49 -14.89 -3.64 -0.09
CA ASP A 49 -16.07 -3.68 0.77
C ASP A 49 -16.99 -2.46 0.56
N ARG A 50 -16.40 -1.26 0.40
CA ARG A 50 -17.17 -0.03 0.15
C ARG A 50 -17.82 -0.04 -1.23
N ILE A 51 -17.12 -0.47 -2.27
CA ILE A 51 -17.68 -0.59 -3.62
C ILE A 51 -18.84 -1.57 -3.61
N SER A 52 -18.65 -2.75 -3.01
CA SER A 52 -19.67 -3.77 -2.89
C SER A 52 -20.91 -3.27 -2.13
N SER A 53 -20.71 -2.61 -0.99
CA SER A 53 -21.82 -2.00 -0.23
C SER A 53 -22.54 -0.93 -1.03
N GLN A 54 -21.82 -0.05 -1.73
CA GLN A 54 -22.47 1.00 -2.54
C GLN A 54 -23.23 0.42 -3.72
N ARG A 55 -22.72 -0.63 -4.37
CA ARG A 55 -23.44 -1.34 -5.43
C ARG A 55 -24.77 -1.93 -4.92
N GLU A 56 -24.76 -2.55 -3.74
CA GLU A 56 -25.98 -3.08 -3.10
C GLU A 56 -26.98 -1.98 -2.72
N ASP A 57 -26.48 -0.85 -2.21
CA ASP A 57 -27.27 0.30 -1.80
C ASP A 57 -27.55 1.31 -2.93
N GLN A 58 -27.39 0.87 -4.19
CA GLN A 58 -27.66 1.66 -5.40
C GLN A 58 -26.94 3.02 -5.44
N TRP A 59 -25.70 3.05 -4.98
CA TRP A 59 -24.85 4.24 -4.95
C TRP A 59 -25.49 5.40 -4.19
N SER A 60 -26.04 5.11 -3.00
CA SER A 60 -26.67 6.12 -2.13
C SER A 60 -25.67 7.10 -1.51
N GLU A 61 -24.43 6.67 -1.29
CA GLU A 61 -23.33 7.45 -0.73
C GLU A 61 -22.02 7.22 -1.52
N PRO A 62 -21.97 7.57 -2.83
CA PRO A 62 -20.83 7.29 -3.70
C PRO A 62 -19.55 7.96 -3.21
N GLY A 63 -19.70 9.04 -2.45
CA GLY A 63 -18.61 9.74 -1.79
C GLY A 63 -17.75 8.93 -0.84
N LEU A 64 -18.28 7.84 -0.29
CA LEU A 64 -17.50 6.94 0.54
C LEU A 64 -16.46 6.17 -0.28
N VAL A 65 -16.76 5.86 -1.54
CA VAL A 65 -15.84 5.16 -2.44
C VAL A 65 -14.77 6.12 -2.93
N THR A 66 -15.15 7.31 -3.41
CA THR A 66 -14.19 8.33 -3.88
C THR A 66 -13.21 8.74 -2.78
N THR A 67 -13.72 9.00 -1.56
CA THR A 67 -12.86 9.33 -0.40
C THR A 67 -11.91 8.19 -0.10
N LYS A 68 -12.36 6.93 -0.19
CA LYS A 68 -11.49 5.78 0.10
C LYS A 68 -10.40 5.59 -0.95
N VAL A 69 -10.68 5.87 -2.23
CA VAL A 69 -9.66 5.86 -3.28
C VAL A 69 -8.61 6.94 -3.03
N GLU A 70 -9.03 8.16 -2.65
CA GLU A 70 -8.11 9.24 -2.28
C GLU A 70 -7.24 8.85 -1.06
N GLU A 71 -7.85 8.29 -0.01
CA GLU A 71 -7.12 7.78 1.16
C GLU A 71 -6.09 6.72 0.77
N LEU A 72 -6.47 5.77 -0.08
CA LEU A 72 -5.59 4.70 -0.56
C LEU A 72 -4.41 5.26 -1.37
N MET A 73 -4.66 6.16 -2.32
CA MET A 73 -3.62 6.81 -3.12
C MET A 73 -2.65 7.60 -2.23
N ASN A 74 -3.18 8.35 -1.26
CA ASN A 74 -2.36 9.06 -0.29
C ASN A 74 -1.54 8.09 0.58
N GLY A 75 -2.13 6.98 1.02
CA GLY A 75 -1.45 5.91 1.76
C GLY A 75 -0.29 5.31 0.97
N ILE A 76 -0.52 4.98 -0.30
CA ILE A 76 0.52 4.49 -1.23
C ILE A 76 1.61 5.53 -1.44
N GLY A 77 1.23 6.81 -1.63
CA GLY A 77 2.19 7.91 -1.79
C GLY A 77 3.06 8.12 -0.54
N LEU A 78 2.47 8.02 0.66
CA LEU A 78 3.22 8.07 1.92
C LEU A 78 4.14 6.87 2.08
N ALA A 79 3.65 5.66 1.76
CA ALA A 79 4.44 4.43 1.76
C ALA A 79 5.66 4.55 0.86
N TRP A 80 5.47 5.02 -0.38
CA TRP A 80 6.54 5.28 -1.33
C TRP A 80 7.57 6.28 -0.81
N ASN A 81 7.12 7.43 -0.30
CA ASN A 81 8.01 8.47 0.25
C ASN A 81 8.83 7.96 1.44
N ILE A 82 8.21 7.23 2.36
CA ILE A 82 8.88 6.65 3.54
C ILE A 82 9.86 5.57 3.09
N GLY A 83 9.41 4.65 2.23
CA GLY A 83 10.19 3.53 1.74
C GLY A 83 11.45 3.98 1.02
N SER A 84 11.32 5.00 0.18
CA SER A 84 12.44 5.61 -0.56
C SER A 84 13.37 6.43 0.34
N SER A 85 12.82 7.30 1.21
CA SER A 85 13.63 8.13 2.11
C SER A 85 14.45 7.31 3.11
N LEU A 86 13.94 6.15 3.53
CA LEU A 86 14.62 5.24 4.43
C LEU A 86 15.46 4.18 3.69
N ASN A 87 15.46 4.20 2.35
CA ASN A 87 16.15 3.25 1.48
C ASN A 87 15.81 1.79 1.84
N THR A 88 14.54 1.56 2.15
CA THR A 88 13.98 0.24 2.54
C THR A 88 13.26 -0.45 1.41
N PHE A 89 12.84 0.29 0.38
CA PHE A 89 12.42 -0.26 -0.89
C PHE A 89 13.62 -0.42 -1.81
N SER A 90 13.64 -1.53 -2.54
CA SER A 90 14.44 -1.68 -3.75
C SER A 90 13.95 -0.73 -4.84
N GLN A 91 14.82 -0.42 -5.80
CA GLN A 91 14.44 0.44 -6.93
C GLN A 91 13.20 -0.08 -7.69
N SER A 92 13.07 -1.41 -7.81
CA SER A 92 11.88 -2.03 -8.42
C SER A 92 10.61 -1.82 -7.59
N GLU A 93 10.70 -1.86 -6.26
CA GLU A 93 9.54 -1.58 -5.38
C GLU A 93 9.16 -0.10 -5.42
N GLU A 94 10.14 0.81 -5.47
CA GLU A 94 9.87 2.24 -5.63
C GLU A 94 9.14 2.54 -6.94
N GLU A 95 9.64 1.98 -8.05
CA GLU A 95 9.01 2.11 -9.36
C GLU A 95 7.61 1.48 -9.37
N PHE A 96 7.45 0.32 -8.74
CA PHE A 96 6.17 -0.35 -8.59
C PHE A 96 5.13 0.52 -7.88
N PHE A 97 5.44 1.06 -6.69
CA PHE A 97 4.48 1.89 -5.95
C PHE A 97 4.16 3.20 -6.67
N TYR A 98 5.13 3.77 -7.41
CA TYR A 98 4.88 4.92 -8.27
C TYR A 98 3.88 4.59 -9.38
N HIS A 99 4.07 3.47 -10.10
CA HIS A 99 3.15 3.03 -11.15
C HIS A 99 1.78 2.65 -10.59
N LEU A 100 1.72 1.92 -9.46
CA LEU A 100 0.46 1.58 -8.79
C LEU A 100 -0.35 2.82 -8.46
N ASN A 101 0.28 3.85 -7.90
CA ASN A 101 -0.39 5.12 -7.62
C ASN A 101 -0.88 5.80 -8.90
N GLY A 102 -0.09 5.74 -9.98
CA GLY A 102 -0.49 6.23 -11.31
C GLY A 102 -1.70 5.48 -11.88
N SER A 103 -1.73 4.15 -11.79
CA SER A 103 -2.85 3.32 -12.27
C SER A 103 -4.14 3.57 -11.51
N LEU A 104 -4.08 4.04 -10.26
CA LEU A 104 -5.26 4.41 -9.48
C LEU A 104 -5.80 5.81 -9.80
N GLN A 105 -5.01 6.70 -10.41
CA GLN A 105 -5.47 8.05 -10.78
C GLN A 105 -6.65 8.04 -11.75
N GLN A 106 -6.82 6.98 -12.56
CA GLN A 106 -7.99 6.86 -13.45
C GLN A 106 -9.33 6.74 -12.70
N PHE A 107 -9.27 6.49 -11.39
CA PHE A 107 -10.41 6.41 -10.49
C PHE A 107 -10.50 7.62 -9.55
N ASP A 108 -9.63 8.62 -9.71
CA ASP A 108 -9.73 9.90 -9.04
C ASP A 108 -10.69 10.80 -9.83
N TYR A 109 -11.98 10.63 -9.56
CA TYR A 109 -13.04 11.44 -10.18
C TYR A 109 -13.22 12.81 -9.52
N ARG A 110 -12.31 13.21 -8.65
CA ARG A 110 -12.36 14.53 -8.02
C ARG A 110 -12.05 15.61 -9.06
N THR A 111 -12.91 16.61 -9.13
CA THR A 111 -12.54 17.89 -9.75
C THR A 111 -11.86 18.74 -8.68
N GLU A 112 -10.67 19.29 -8.93
CA GLU A 112 -9.89 20.09 -7.97
C GLU A 112 -10.67 21.27 -7.33
N SER A 113 -11.78 21.66 -7.93
CA SER A 113 -12.65 22.75 -7.50
C SER A 113 -13.75 22.37 -6.50
N GLU A 114 -13.97 21.08 -6.21
CA GLU A 114 -15.09 20.67 -5.35
C GLU A 114 -14.72 20.61 -3.86
N PRO A 115 -15.58 21.14 -2.96
CA PRO A 115 -15.39 20.99 -1.52
C PRO A 115 -15.39 19.51 -1.11
N LEU A 116 -14.55 19.17 -0.12
CA LEU A 116 -14.60 17.89 0.57
C LEU A 116 -16.05 17.60 1.01
N GLY A 117 -16.68 16.59 0.43
CA GLY A 117 -18.06 16.17 0.76
C GLY A 117 -19.11 16.39 -0.33
N VAL A 118 -18.78 16.93 -1.51
CA VAL A 118 -19.70 17.04 -2.68
C VAL A 118 -19.59 15.82 -3.60
N TYR A 119 -19.18 14.68 -3.05
CA TYR A 119 -18.96 13.46 -3.81
C TYR A 119 -20.25 12.67 -4.09
N SER A 120 -21.42 13.31 -4.04
CA SER A 120 -22.72 12.66 -4.11
C SER A 120 -23.12 12.25 -5.54
N ASP A 121 -22.47 12.80 -6.56
CA ASP A 121 -22.97 12.74 -7.94
C ASP A 121 -21.92 12.11 -8.88
N LEU A 122 -21.67 10.80 -8.71
CA LEU A 122 -20.94 10.01 -9.72
C LEU A 122 -21.82 9.76 -10.94
N SER A 123 -21.25 9.86 -12.14
CA SER A 123 -21.97 9.43 -13.35
C SER A 123 -22.18 7.91 -13.33
N SER A 124 -23.15 7.40 -14.11
CA SER A 124 -23.34 5.96 -14.25
C SER A 124 -22.12 5.24 -14.84
N GLU A 125 -21.30 5.96 -15.61
CA GLU A 125 -20.03 5.44 -16.14
C GLU A 125 -18.98 5.32 -15.02
N ASP A 126 -18.85 6.33 -14.15
CA ASP A 126 -17.93 6.29 -13.01
C ASP A 126 -18.31 5.18 -12.02
N GLN A 127 -19.62 5.03 -11.75
CA GLN A 127 -20.14 3.92 -10.94
C GLN A 127 -19.73 2.57 -11.55
N LYS A 128 -19.94 2.37 -12.85
CA LYS A 128 -19.54 1.14 -13.55
C LYS A 128 -18.03 0.91 -13.49
N ASN A 129 -17.22 1.96 -13.63
CA ASN A 129 -15.77 1.87 -13.52
C ASN A 129 -15.34 1.40 -12.12
N TYR A 130 -16.00 1.90 -11.06
CA TYR A 130 -15.76 1.41 -9.72
C TYR A 130 -16.26 -0.02 -9.51
N GLU A 131 -17.40 -0.42 -10.06
CA GLU A 131 -17.86 -1.81 -9.99
C GLU A 131 -16.84 -2.76 -10.63
N GLU A 132 -16.28 -2.38 -11.79
CA GLU A 132 -15.20 -3.12 -12.46
C GLU A 132 -13.95 -3.20 -11.58
N LEU A 133 -13.54 -2.09 -10.96
CA LEU A 133 -12.44 -2.10 -9.99
C LEU A 133 -12.74 -3.06 -8.83
N GLY A 134 -13.97 -3.05 -8.30
CA GLY A 134 -14.38 -3.96 -7.22
C GLY A 134 -14.28 -5.43 -7.60
N GLU A 135 -14.68 -5.79 -8.82
CA GLU A 135 -14.52 -7.17 -9.31
C GLU A 135 -13.04 -7.54 -9.48
N ILE A 136 -12.20 -6.66 -10.04
CA ILE A 136 -10.76 -6.88 -10.14
C ILE A 136 -10.14 -7.09 -8.74
N LEU A 137 -10.48 -6.23 -7.78
CA LEU A 137 -10.00 -6.34 -6.40
C LEU A 137 -10.39 -7.68 -5.77
N ARG A 138 -11.61 -8.16 -6.02
CA ARG A 138 -12.07 -9.48 -5.56
C ARG A 138 -11.28 -10.61 -6.22
N GLU A 139 -11.10 -10.56 -7.55
CA GLU A 139 -10.39 -11.59 -8.31
C GLU A 139 -8.94 -11.76 -7.86
N VAL A 140 -8.23 -10.66 -7.56
CA VAL A 140 -6.85 -10.70 -7.06
C VAL A 140 -6.77 -11.01 -5.55
N GLY A 141 -7.91 -11.15 -4.86
CA GLY A 141 -7.99 -11.61 -3.47
C GLY A 141 -7.97 -10.51 -2.41
N PHE A 142 -8.39 -9.28 -2.73
CA PHE A 142 -8.68 -8.22 -1.77
C PHE A 142 -10.12 -8.24 -1.24
N GLU A 143 -10.84 -9.36 -1.36
CA GLU A 143 -12.18 -9.48 -0.76
C GLU A 143 -12.16 -9.47 0.78
N LYS A 144 -13.24 -8.94 1.37
CA LYS A 144 -13.43 -8.84 2.82
C LYS A 144 -13.18 -10.15 3.59
N SER A 145 -13.49 -11.31 3.00
CA SER A 145 -13.24 -12.64 3.59
C SER A 145 -11.79 -12.82 4.03
N ASN A 146 -10.85 -12.11 3.42
CA ASN A 146 -9.42 -12.28 3.61
C ASN A 146 -8.82 -11.39 4.71
N LEU A 147 -9.63 -10.55 5.40
CA LEU A 147 -9.17 -9.65 6.48
C LEU A 147 -8.44 -10.35 7.64
N GLY A 148 -8.70 -11.65 7.86
CA GLY A 148 -8.07 -12.45 8.91
C GLY A 148 -6.89 -13.30 8.44
N GLU A 149 -6.57 -13.32 7.14
CA GLU A 149 -5.44 -14.08 6.64
C GLU A 149 -4.13 -13.35 6.92
N ASN A 150 -3.19 -14.04 7.54
CA ASN A 150 -1.81 -13.59 7.69
C ASN A 150 -1.13 -13.57 6.32
N ALA A 151 -1.32 -12.50 5.56
CA ALA A 151 -0.63 -12.28 4.30
C ALA A 151 0.80 -11.83 4.56
N THR A 152 1.77 -12.53 3.94
CA THR A 152 3.16 -12.07 3.93
C THR A 152 3.32 -10.91 2.97
N LYS A 153 4.36 -10.08 3.15
CA LYS A 153 4.72 -9.02 2.20
C LYS A 153 4.74 -9.53 0.76
N ASP A 154 5.38 -10.67 0.50
CA ASP A 154 5.47 -11.26 -0.83
C ASP A 154 4.10 -11.62 -1.41
N THR A 155 3.17 -12.09 -0.56
CA THR A 155 1.80 -12.38 -0.99
C THR A 155 1.10 -11.11 -1.42
N VAL A 156 1.19 -10.05 -0.60
CA VAL A 156 0.56 -8.76 -0.90
C VAL A 156 1.16 -8.14 -2.16
N MET A 157 2.49 -8.14 -2.30
CA MET A 157 3.16 -7.61 -3.49
C MET A 157 2.68 -8.30 -4.76
N ARG A 158 2.57 -9.64 -4.74
CA ARG A 158 2.03 -10.40 -5.87
C ARG A 158 0.58 -10.01 -6.20
N GLN A 159 -0.27 -9.81 -5.18
CA GLN A 159 -1.65 -9.36 -5.41
C GLN A 159 -1.70 -7.96 -6.04
N LEU A 160 -0.83 -7.04 -5.58
CA LEU A 160 -0.74 -5.69 -6.12
C LEU A 160 -0.17 -5.69 -7.55
N GLU A 161 0.80 -6.56 -7.87
CA GLU A 161 1.32 -6.75 -9.23
C GLU A 161 0.22 -7.22 -10.18
N GLU A 162 -0.55 -8.24 -9.77
CA GLU A 162 -1.68 -8.76 -10.53
C GLU A 162 -2.78 -7.70 -10.72
N LEU A 163 -3.05 -6.89 -9.69
CA LEU A 163 -3.96 -5.75 -9.79
C LEU A 163 -3.50 -4.75 -10.87
N VAL A 164 -2.23 -4.35 -10.86
CA VAL A 164 -1.69 -3.40 -11.86
C VAL A 164 -1.78 -3.98 -13.27
N GLU A 165 -1.47 -5.26 -13.45
CA GLU A 165 -1.58 -5.95 -14.73
C GLU A 165 -3.03 -5.90 -15.26
N GLN A 166 -4.01 -6.24 -14.42
CA GLN A 166 -5.42 -6.20 -14.82
C GLN A 166 -5.91 -4.78 -15.12
N LEU A 167 -5.49 -3.78 -14.34
CA LEU A 167 -5.84 -2.38 -14.57
C LEU A 167 -5.27 -1.83 -15.88
N ASN A 168 -4.04 -2.20 -16.24
CA ASN A 168 -3.41 -1.73 -17.48
C ASN A 168 -4.03 -2.40 -18.72
N ASN A 169 -4.40 -3.68 -18.64
CA ASN A 169 -5.09 -4.39 -19.72
C ASN A 169 -6.48 -3.81 -20.04
N ARG A 170 -7.07 -3.02 -19.12
CA ARG A 170 -8.34 -2.30 -19.34
C ARG A 170 -8.18 -1.06 -20.22
N THR A 171 -6.99 -0.46 -20.21
CA THR A 171 -6.68 0.78 -20.94
C THR A 171 -6.17 0.57 -22.37
N GLU A 172 -5.90 -0.68 -22.79
CA GLU A 172 -5.52 -1.07 -24.16
C GLU A 172 -6.72 -1.47 -25.03
#